data_AF-A0AAD7UI24-F1
#
_entry.id   AF-A0AAD7UI24-F1
#
_cell.length_a   1.000
_cell.length_b   1.000
_cell.length_c   1.000
_cell.angle_alpha   90.00
_cell.angle_beta   90.00
_cell.angle_gamma   90.00
#
_symmetry.space_group_name_H-M   'P 1'
#
loop_
_entity.id
_entity.type
_entity.pdbx_description
1 polymer ?
#
loop_
_entity_poly.entity_id
_entity_poly.type
_entity_poly.pdbx_seq_one_letter_code
_entity_poly.pdbx_strand_id
1 'polypeptide(L)'
;MVLWPPDARDVVIKVEGARPATRIVSFCLFGDRAIYSVGAIQNAKLCPHIYPGWHCVFYVGHRVRRAVAEALLGAGAEVRTYDEDVVVGFGALLLRFLPAAETVTISRDADSRLNTREAAAVDEWIRSTALYHVMREPCHPDRIMGGMWAARGPIPDLPNRVSEFANKRRRLKYGDDMRFLEGFVPRHLAMYHTTFPPTLYKGFVGQPVNCVRCCDWHLFLSVGCPHVAASRLLPSELSTALHHQPSILETIASFDPRTT
;
A
#
# COMPACT_ATOMS: atom_id res chain seq x y z
N MET A 1 -7.88 -27.43 -10.32
CA MET A 1 -8.44 -26.61 -9.21
C MET A 1 -8.32 -25.17 -9.65
N VAL A 2 -9.45 -24.50 -9.88
CA VAL A 2 -9.48 -23.08 -10.22
C VAL A 2 -9.13 -22.32 -8.95
N LEU A 3 -8.03 -21.57 -8.96
CA LEU A 3 -7.58 -20.74 -7.84
C LEU A 3 -8.11 -19.31 -7.94
N TRP A 4 -8.69 -18.95 -9.08
CA TRP A 4 -9.16 -17.61 -9.39
C TRP A 4 -10.20 -17.70 -10.52
N PRO A 5 -11.41 -17.13 -10.42
CA PRO A 5 -12.39 -17.20 -11.48
C PRO A 5 -11.91 -16.44 -12.74
N PRO A 6 -12.40 -16.80 -13.93
CA PRO A 6 -11.94 -16.18 -15.18
C PRO A 6 -12.07 -14.64 -15.15
N ASP A 7 -13.09 -14.11 -14.47
CA ASP A 7 -13.25 -12.69 -14.20
C ASP A 7 -12.86 -12.35 -12.76
N ALA A 8 -11.68 -11.75 -12.57
CA ALA A 8 -11.20 -11.34 -11.23
C ALA A 8 -12.13 -10.34 -10.52
N ARG A 9 -12.99 -9.66 -11.28
CA ARG A 9 -14.02 -8.75 -10.78
C ARG A 9 -15.11 -9.48 -10.00
N ASP A 10 -15.40 -10.73 -10.36
CA ASP A 10 -16.47 -11.53 -9.75
C ASP A 10 -16.06 -12.10 -8.38
N VAL A 11 -14.77 -12.09 -8.06
CA VAL A 11 -14.27 -12.43 -6.71
C VAL A 11 -14.60 -11.31 -5.72
N VAL A 12 -14.73 -10.08 -6.22
CA VAL A 12 -14.78 -8.88 -5.40
C VAL A 12 -16.23 -8.50 -5.19
N ILE A 13 -16.71 -8.75 -3.98
CA ILE A 13 -18.08 -8.48 -3.59
C ILE A 13 -18.11 -7.12 -2.86
N LYS A 14 -19.02 -6.26 -3.29
CA LYS A 14 -19.39 -4.98 -2.67
C LYS A 14 -18.35 -3.84 -2.84
N VAL A 15 -18.86 -2.70 -3.31
CA VAL A 15 -18.20 -1.39 -3.23
C VAL A 15 -18.93 -0.62 -2.14
N GLU A 16 -18.33 -0.44 -0.97
CA GLU A 16 -18.81 0.51 0.04
C GLU A 16 -17.86 1.72 0.06
N GLY A 17 -18.40 2.91 -0.20
CA GLY A 17 -17.62 4.16 -0.30
C GLY A 17 -17.75 4.85 -1.67
N ALA A 18 -17.35 6.12 -1.74
CA ALA A 18 -17.74 7.04 -2.82
C ALA A 18 -16.69 7.26 -3.93
N ARG A 19 -17.21 7.30 -5.17
CA ARG A 19 -16.75 7.89 -6.45
C ARG A 19 -15.62 7.20 -7.24
N PRO A 20 -15.67 7.25 -8.60
CA PRO A 20 -14.59 6.79 -9.46
C PRO A 20 -13.40 7.73 -9.31
N ALA A 21 -12.42 7.33 -8.50
CA ALA A 21 -11.18 8.04 -8.35
C ALA A 21 -10.36 7.98 -9.65
N THR A 22 -9.84 9.13 -10.08
CA THR A 22 -8.88 9.18 -11.21
C THR A 22 -7.51 8.63 -10.83
N ARG A 23 -7.24 8.43 -9.53
CA ARG A 23 -6.00 7.86 -8.98
C ARG A 23 -6.24 7.08 -7.70
N ILE A 24 -5.70 5.87 -7.63
CA ILE A 24 -5.93 4.92 -6.53
C ILE A 24 -4.61 4.54 -5.84
N VAL A 25 -4.63 4.50 -4.50
CA VAL A 25 -3.63 3.80 -3.66
C VAL A 25 -4.25 2.48 -3.22
N SER A 26 -3.73 1.37 -3.73
CA SER A 26 -4.36 0.06 -3.59
C SER A 26 -3.62 -0.84 -2.61
N PHE A 27 -4.37 -1.50 -1.74
CA PHE A 27 -3.90 -2.37 -0.67
C PHE A 27 -4.70 -3.67 -0.62
N CYS A 28 -4.15 -4.69 0.04
CA CYS A 28 -4.88 -5.90 0.38
C CYS A 28 -4.66 -6.30 1.84
N LEU A 29 -5.66 -6.91 2.46
CA LEU A 29 -5.68 -7.35 3.85
C LEU A 29 -6.27 -8.76 3.95
N PHE A 30 -5.52 -9.64 4.61
CA PHE A 30 -5.92 -11.00 4.95
C PHE A 30 -5.25 -11.41 6.26
N GLY A 31 -5.87 -12.36 6.97
CA GLY A 31 -5.46 -12.73 8.33
C GLY A 31 -5.71 -11.62 9.36
N ASP A 32 -5.09 -11.74 10.53
CA ASP A 32 -5.45 -10.98 11.73
C ASP A 32 -4.25 -10.29 12.42
N ARG A 33 -3.06 -10.35 11.82
CA ARG A 33 -1.86 -9.74 12.41
C ARG A 33 -2.00 -8.22 12.48
N ALA A 34 -1.81 -7.68 13.68
CA ALA A 34 -1.95 -6.26 13.96
C ALA A 34 -1.09 -5.36 13.07
N ILE A 35 0.11 -5.81 12.68
CA ILE A 35 1.00 -5.06 11.78
C ILE A 35 0.31 -4.66 10.47
N TYR A 36 -0.55 -5.53 9.92
CA TYR A 36 -1.28 -5.26 8.68
C TYR A 36 -2.58 -4.49 8.95
N SER A 37 -3.36 -4.87 9.96
CA SER A 37 -4.64 -4.20 10.25
C SER A 37 -4.45 -2.75 10.73
N VAL A 38 -3.59 -2.55 11.72
CA VAL A 38 -3.24 -1.20 12.22
C VAL A 38 -2.53 -0.44 11.12
N GLY A 39 -1.63 -1.11 10.40
CA GLY A 39 -0.94 -0.53 9.26
C GLY A 39 -1.89 -0.04 8.17
N ALA A 40 -2.92 -0.78 7.79
CA ALA A 40 -3.87 -0.29 6.80
C ALA A 40 -4.65 0.93 7.28
N ILE A 41 -5.16 0.91 8.51
CA ILE A 41 -5.91 2.04 9.09
C ILE A 41 -5.06 3.31 9.11
N GLN A 42 -3.80 3.20 9.54
CA GLN A 42 -2.89 4.35 9.56
C GLN A 42 -2.56 4.85 8.15
N ASN A 43 -2.50 3.98 7.13
CA ASN A 43 -2.25 4.39 5.74
C ASN A 43 -3.47 5.08 5.15
N ALA A 44 -4.68 4.61 5.44
CA ALA A 44 -5.92 5.27 5.05
C ALA A 44 -5.98 6.71 5.59
N LYS A 45 -5.63 6.90 6.87
CA LYS A 45 -5.56 8.24 7.50
C LYS A 45 -4.48 9.14 6.91
N LEU A 46 -3.32 8.58 6.54
CA LEU A 46 -2.20 9.34 5.96
C LEU A 46 -2.42 9.73 4.49
N CYS A 47 -3.17 8.92 3.74
CA CYS A 47 -3.36 9.11 2.31
C CYS A 47 -3.79 10.53 1.90
N PRO A 48 -4.81 11.19 2.50
CA PRO A 48 -5.20 12.54 2.10
C PRO A 48 -4.09 13.59 2.29
N HIS A 49 -3.12 13.33 3.16
CA HIS A 49 -1.99 14.22 3.41
C HIS A 49 -0.77 13.93 2.51
N ILE A 50 -0.49 12.66 2.22
CA ILE A 50 0.67 12.24 1.42
C ILE A 50 0.35 12.22 -0.08
N TYR A 51 -0.88 11.85 -0.44
CA TYR A 51 -1.38 11.79 -1.81
C TYR A 51 -2.69 12.59 -1.95
N PRO A 52 -2.65 13.93 -1.86
CA PRO A 52 -3.84 14.75 -2.02
C PRO A 52 -4.57 14.44 -3.34
N GLY A 53 -5.87 14.19 -3.27
CA GLY A 53 -6.72 13.85 -4.41
C GLY A 53 -6.66 12.38 -4.87
N TRP A 54 -5.88 11.53 -4.20
CA TRP A 54 -5.92 10.08 -4.42
C TRP A 54 -6.86 9.42 -3.41
N HIS A 55 -7.37 8.24 -3.77
CA HIS A 55 -8.26 7.47 -2.91
C HIS A 55 -7.66 6.10 -2.56
N CYS A 56 -7.82 5.67 -1.31
CA CYS A 56 -7.41 4.33 -0.91
C CYS A 56 -8.48 3.31 -1.25
N VAL A 57 -8.05 2.18 -1.82
CA VAL A 57 -8.86 0.98 -2.01
C VAL A 57 -8.23 -0.17 -1.26
N PHE A 58 -8.98 -0.81 -0.37
CA PHE A 58 -8.54 -1.98 0.38
C PHE A 58 -9.34 -3.21 -0.03
N TYR A 59 -8.64 -4.23 -0.51
CA TYR A 59 -9.21 -5.56 -0.70
C TYR A 59 -9.13 -6.34 0.61
N VAL A 60 -10.27 -6.70 1.20
CA VAL A 60 -10.37 -7.22 2.56
C VAL A 60 -11.01 -8.61 2.57
N GLY A 61 -10.28 -9.60 3.10
CA GLY A 61 -10.80 -10.96 3.27
C GLY A 61 -11.81 -11.04 4.42
N HIS A 62 -12.75 -11.99 4.34
CA HIS A 62 -13.84 -12.12 5.32
C HIS A 62 -13.37 -12.44 6.75
N ARG A 63 -12.14 -12.97 6.93
CA ARG A 63 -11.52 -13.25 8.23
C ARG A 63 -10.90 -12.02 8.91
N VAL A 64 -10.78 -10.91 8.19
CA VAL A 64 -10.33 -9.65 8.78
C VAL A 64 -11.43 -9.13 9.72
N ARG A 65 -11.04 -8.72 10.95
CA ARG A 65 -11.99 -8.21 11.94
C ARG A 65 -12.82 -7.07 11.37
N ARG A 66 -14.14 -7.14 11.53
CA ARG A 66 -15.10 -6.13 11.06
C ARG A 66 -14.72 -4.70 11.49
N ALA A 67 -14.25 -4.52 12.72
CA ALA A 67 -13.79 -3.23 13.23
C ALA A 67 -12.67 -2.58 12.38
N VAL A 68 -11.84 -3.39 11.70
CA VAL A 68 -10.81 -2.88 10.78
C VAL A 68 -11.45 -2.32 9.52
N ALA A 69 -12.40 -3.03 8.92
CA ALA A 69 -13.14 -2.54 7.75
C ALA A 69 -13.92 -1.26 8.08
N GLU A 70 -14.59 -1.22 9.23
CA GLU A 70 -15.29 -0.02 9.72
C GLU A 70 -14.33 1.16 9.92
N ALA A 71 -13.14 0.92 10.49
CA ALA A 71 -12.13 1.96 10.64
C ALA A 71 -11.56 2.47 9.31
N LEU A 72 -11.45 1.61 8.29
CA LEU A 72 -11.03 2.00 6.94
C LEU A 72 -12.09 2.87 6.26
N LEU A 73 -13.36 2.46 6.34
CA LEU A 73 -14.50 3.24 5.84
C LEU A 73 -14.60 4.59 6.56
N GLY A 74 -14.44 4.60 7.88
CA GLY A 74 -14.41 5.83 8.70
C GLY A 74 -13.25 6.76 8.36
N ALA A 75 -12.15 6.23 7.81
CA ALA A 75 -11.02 7.01 7.30
C ALA A 75 -11.22 7.48 5.84
N GLY A 76 -12.38 7.22 5.23
CA GLY A 76 -12.71 7.64 3.86
C GLY A 76 -12.13 6.73 2.77
N ALA A 77 -11.67 5.53 3.13
CA ALA A 77 -11.21 4.54 2.14
C ALA A 77 -12.39 3.74 1.57
N GLU A 78 -12.19 3.20 0.36
CA GLU A 78 -13.07 2.21 -0.23
C GLU A 78 -12.66 0.81 0.26
N VAL A 79 -13.65 0.02 0.70
CA VAL A 79 -13.44 -1.37 1.09
C VAL A 79 -14.13 -2.29 0.09
N ARG A 80 -13.33 -3.20 -0.47
CA ARG A 80 -13.72 -4.24 -1.42
C ARG A 80 -13.55 -5.59 -0.76
N THR A 81 -14.63 -6.31 -0.51
CA THR A 81 -14.50 -7.65 0.11
C THR A 81 -14.22 -8.71 -0.94
N TYR A 82 -13.55 -9.78 -0.57
CA TYR A 82 -13.33 -10.91 -1.48
C TYR A 82 -13.50 -12.25 -0.75
N ASP A 83 -13.84 -13.28 -1.51
CA ASP A 83 -14.00 -14.63 -0.99
C ASP A 83 -12.63 -15.30 -0.78
N GLU A 84 -12.25 -15.51 0.48
CA GLU A 84 -11.00 -16.19 0.85
C GLU A 84 -11.03 -17.71 0.60
N ASP A 85 -12.19 -18.31 0.33
CA ASP A 85 -12.27 -19.71 -0.10
C ASP A 85 -11.93 -19.85 -1.60
N VAL A 86 -12.06 -18.75 -2.35
CA VAL A 86 -11.64 -18.65 -3.76
C VAL A 86 -10.20 -18.15 -3.84
N VAL A 87 -9.91 -16.99 -3.24
CA VAL A 87 -8.57 -16.37 -3.27
C VAL A 87 -7.87 -16.59 -1.94
N VAL A 88 -7.12 -17.70 -1.88
CA VAL A 88 -6.53 -18.17 -0.62
C VAL A 88 -5.16 -17.53 -0.34
N GLY A 89 -4.99 -16.99 0.86
CA GLY A 89 -3.70 -16.58 1.43
C GLY A 89 -2.95 -15.57 0.56
N PHE A 90 -1.73 -15.91 0.13
CA PHE A 90 -0.89 -15.01 -0.69
C PHE A 90 -1.50 -14.65 -2.05
N GLY A 91 -2.56 -15.34 -2.50
CA GLY A 91 -3.29 -14.91 -3.68
C GLY A 91 -3.93 -13.52 -3.54
N ALA A 92 -4.32 -13.15 -2.32
CA ALA A 92 -4.88 -11.84 -2.03
C ALA A 92 -3.93 -10.68 -2.38
N LEU A 93 -2.61 -10.95 -2.41
CA LEU A 93 -1.62 -9.97 -2.81
C LEU A 93 -1.80 -9.50 -4.27
N LEU A 94 -2.41 -10.30 -5.14
CA LEU A 94 -2.65 -9.91 -6.54
C LEU A 94 -3.87 -8.98 -6.68
N LEU A 95 -4.80 -8.99 -5.72
CA LEU A 95 -6.02 -8.18 -5.77
C LEU A 95 -5.72 -6.69 -5.84
N ARG A 96 -4.67 -6.24 -5.13
CA ARG A 96 -4.28 -4.83 -5.12
C ARG A 96 -3.79 -4.31 -6.48
N PHE A 97 -3.58 -5.17 -7.48
CA PHE A 97 -3.21 -4.75 -8.84
C PHE A 97 -4.43 -4.40 -9.69
N LEU A 98 -5.60 -4.97 -9.39
CA LEU A 98 -6.80 -4.88 -10.23
C LEU A 98 -7.27 -3.45 -10.53
N PRO A 99 -7.14 -2.44 -9.64
CA PRO A 99 -7.57 -1.08 -9.99
C PRO A 99 -6.82 -0.46 -11.18
N ALA A 100 -5.61 -0.95 -11.50
CA ALA A 100 -4.87 -0.51 -12.68
C ALA A 100 -5.56 -0.87 -14.00
N ALA A 101 -6.55 -1.76 -13.98
CA ALA A 101 -7.38 -2.06 -15.14
C ALA A 101 -8.26 -0.88 -15.57
N GLU A 102 -8.56 0.03 -14.64
CA GLU A 102 -9.55 1.09 -14.82
C GLU A 102 -8.91 2.49 -14.75
N THR A 103 -7.88 2.65 -13.92
CA THR A 103 -7.37 3.98 -13.60
C THR A 103 -5.90 3.97 -13.17
N VAL A 104 -5.32 5.14 -12.99
CA VAL A 104 -3.96 5.28 -12.46
C VAL A 104 -3.91 4.70 -11.06
N THR A 105 -3.00 3.77 -10.82
CA THR A 105 -2.96 3.02 -9.55
C THR A 105 -1.53 2.87 -9.07
N ILE A 106 -1.31 3.09 -7.77
CA ILE A 106 -0.11 2.68 -7.05
C ILE A 106 -0.48 1.53 -6.11
N SER A 107 0.36 0.50 -6.03
CA SER A 107 0.19 -0.65 -5.15
C SER A 107 1.06 -0.48 -3.91
N ARG A 108 0.50 -0.71 -2.72
CA ARG A 108 1.21 -0.57 -1.45
C ARG A 108 0.94 -1.74 -0.50
N ASP A 109 1.98 -2.10 0.24
CA ASP A 109 1.86 -3.07 1.34
C ASP A 109 1.33 -2.38 2.59
N ALA A 110 0.44 -3.04 3.32
CA ALA A 110 -0.22 -2.45 4.49
C ALA A 110 0.72 -2.21 5.67
N ASP A 111 1.85 -2.92 5.73
CA ASP A 111 2.90 -2.80 6.76
C ASP A 111 3.94 -1.72 6.44
N SER A 112 3.77 -0.99 5.33
CA SER A 112 4.64 0.10 4.89
C SER A 112 3.91 1.45 4.91
N ARG A 113 4.47 2.44 5.60
CA ARG A 113 3.90 3.79 5.75
C ARG A 113 4.01 4.58 4.46
N LEU A 114 2.88 5.18 4.07
CA LEU A 114 2.86 6.28 3.12
C LEU A 114 3.76 7.41 3.61
N ASN A 115 4.63 7.92 2.74
CA ASN A 115 5.58 8.99 3.09
C ASN A 115 5.86 9.95 1.92
N THR A 116 6.41 11.12 2.24
CA THR A 116 6.66 12.19 1.26
C THR A 116 7.71 11.82 0.19
N ARG A 117 8.65 10.92 0.51
CA ARG A 117 9.67 10.46 -0.44
C ARG A 117 9.06 9.64 -1.56
N GLU A 118 8.16 8.70 -1.23
CA GLU A 118 7.46 7.94 -2.27
C GLU A 118 6.47 8.82 -3.04
N ALA A 119 5.83 9.79 -2.39
CA ALA A 119 4.97 10.74 -3.07
C ALA A 119 5.74 11.56 -4.11
N ALA A 120 6.97 12.01 -3.80
CA ALA A 120 7.83 12.72 -4.74
C ALA A 120 8.21 11.84 -5.96
N ALA A 121 8.58 10.58 -5.73
CA ALA A 121 8.90 9.65 -6.82
C ALA A 121 7.68 9.32 -7.68
N VAL A 122 6.50 9.19 -7.08
CA VAL A 122 5.23 9.00 -7.79
C VAL A 122 4.88 10.25 -8.59
N ASP A 123 5.06 11.46 -8.04
CA ASP A 123 4.80 12.71 -8.75
C ASP A 123 5.73 12.89 -9.96
N GLU A 124 7.02 12.58 -9.81
CA GLU A 124 7.98 12.58 -10.91
C GLU A 124 7.54 11.61 -12.02
N TRP A 125 7.13 10.40 -11.63
CA TRP A 125 6.57 9.43 -12.56
C TRP A 125 5.30 9.95 -13.25
N ILE A 126 4.34 10.52 -12.50
CA ILE A 126 3.10 11.08 -13.04
C ILE A 126 3.38 12.17 -14.08
N ARG A 127 4.42 12.98 -13.90
CA ARG A 127 4.86 14.00 -14.86
C ARG A 127 5.63 13.46 -16.06
N SER A 128 6.10 12.22 -16.01
CA SER A 128 6.78 11.55 -17.13
C SER A 128 5.81 10.95 -18.17
N THR A 129 6.35 10.34 -19.22
CA THR A 129 5.60 9.53 -20.22
C THR A 129 5.63 8.02 -19.91
N ALA A 130 6.30 7.59 -18.84
CA ALA A 130 6.39 6.18 -18.50
C ALA A 130 5.01 5.61 -18.10
N LEU A 131 4.71 4.42 -18.63
CA LEU A 131 3.44 3.72 -18.34
C LEU A 131 3.46 3.05 -16.97
N TYR A 132 4.64 2.67 -16.50
CA TYR A 132 4.83 1.99 -15.23
C TYR A 132 5.84 2.72 -14.36
N HIS A 133 5.72 2.51 -13.05
CA HIS A 133 6.69 2.98 -12.05
C HIS A 133 7.12 1.82 -11.20
N VAL A 134 8.41 1.76 -10.91
CA VAL A 134 9.01 0.78 -10.01
C VAL A 134 9.89 1.51 -9.04
N MET A 135 9.60 1.33 -7.75
CA MET A 135 10.46 1.79 -6.67
C MET A 135 11.07 0.58 -5.97
N ARG A 136 12.39 0.62 -5.75
CA ARG A 136 13.11 -0.48 -5.11
C ARG A 136 14.31 0.03 -4.33
N GLU A 137 14.53 -0.48 -3.13
CA GLU A 137 15.77 -0.25 -2.39
C GLU A 137 16.83 -1.30 -2.76
N PRO A 138 18.13 -0.93 -2.83
CA PRO A 138 19.21 -1.85 -3.17
C PRO A 138 19.32 -3.12 -2.29
N CYS A 139 18.78 -3.10 -1.07
CA CYS A 139 18.79 -4.25 -0.17
C CYS A 139 17.83 -5.37 -0.55
N HIS A 140 16.94 -5.17 -1.54
CA HIS A 140 16.00 -6.20 -1.99
C HIS A 140 16.58 -6.98 -3.19
N PRO A 141 16.59 -8.32 -3.12
CA PRO A 141 17.08 -9.15 -4.22
C PRO A 141 16.13 -9.15 -5.42
N ASP A 142 14.82 -8.95 -5.19
CA ASP A 142 13.77 -8.99 -6.20
C ASP A 142 13.88 -7.82 -7.20
N ARG A 143 13.47 -8.02 -8.46
CA ARG A 143 13.59 -6.95 -9.50
C ARG A 143 12.50 -5.89 -9.38
N ILE A 144 11.34 -6.27 -8.85
CA ILE A 144 10.16 -5.44 -8.67
C ILE A 144 9.43 -5.91 -7.41
N MET A 145 9.01 -4.96 -6.58
CA MET A 145 8.29 -5.25 -5.34
C MET A 145 6.79 -5.16 -5.57
N GLY A 146 6.02 -6.05 -4.95
CA GLY A 146 4.55 -6.05 -5.06
C GLY A 146 3.92 -4.80 -4.47
N GLY A 147 4.48 -4.27 -3.38
CA GLY A 147 4.00 -3.06 -2.69
C GLY A 147 4.67 -1.76 -3.13
N MET A 148 5.45 -1.73 -4.21
CA MET A 148 6.15 -0.52 -4.66
C MET A 148 6.18 -0.42 -6.21
N TRP A 149 5.03 -0.64 -6.84
CA TRP A 149 4.85 -0.44 -8.27
C TRP A 149 3.61 0.41 -8.57
N ALA A 150 3.58 1.01 -9.75
CA ALA A 150 2.44 1.76 -10.24
C ALA A 150 2.20 1.55 -11.75
N ALA A 151 0.96 1.78 -12.17
CA ALA A 151 0.54 1.75 -13.57
C ALA A 151 -0.32 2.96 -13.92
N ARG A 152 -0.07 3.52 -15.10
CA ARG A 152 -0.88 4.58 -15.70
C ARG A 152 -2.02 3.94 -16.48
N GLY A 153 -2.97 3.33 -15.76
CA GLY A 153 -4.13 2.66 -16.35
C GLY A 153 -4.96 3.58 -17.27
N PRO A 154 -5.94 3.03 -18.00
CA PRO A 154 -6.48 1.67 -17.86
C PRO A 154 -5.63 0.60 -18.55
N ILE A 155 -5.57 -0.59 -17.94
CA ILE A 155 -5.01 -1.83 -18.54
C ILE A 155 -6.10 -2.91 -18.56
N PRO A 156 -7.04 -2.87 -19.53
CA PRO A 156 -8.27 -3.67 -19.47
C PRO A 156 -8.07 -5.18 -19.32
N ASP A 157 -6.98 -5.73 -19.86
CA ASP A 157 -6.66 -7.17 -19.84
C ASP A 157 -5.94 -7.62 -18.54
N LEU A 158 -5.65 -6.70 -17.61
CA LEU A 158 -4.98 -7.02 -16.36
C LEU A 158 -5.72 -8.08 -15.51
N PRO A 159 -7.06 -8.02 -15.32
CA PRO A 159 -7.80 -9.03 -14.58
C PRO A 159 -7.61 -10.45 -15.13
N ASN A 160 -7.67 -10.61 -16.45
CA ASN A 160 -7.46 -11.90 -17.12
C ASN A 160 -6.04 -12.40 -16.91
N ARG A 161 -5.04 -11.54 -17.05
CA ARG A 161 -3.63 -11.90 -16.82
C ARG A 161 -3.36 -12.33 -15.39
N VAL A 162 -3.97 -11.67 -14.40
CA VAL A 162 -3.90 -12.08 -13.00
C VAL A 162 -4.54 -13.45 -12.81
N SER A 163 -5.75 -13.66 -13.35
CA SER A 163 -6.46 -14.94 -13.27
C SER A 163 -5.67 -16.08 -13.90
N GLU A 164 -5.14 -15.89 -15.12
CA GLU A 164 -4.29 -16.87 -15.80
C GLU A 164 -3.04 -17.20 -15.00
N PHE A 165 -2.36 -16.19 -14.45
CA PHE A 165 -1.16 -16.39 -13.64
C PHE A 165 -1.47 -17.20 -12.38
N ALA A 166 -2.58 -16.90 -11.70
CA ALA A 166 -3.03 -17.61 -10.52
C ALA A 166 -3.37 -19.08 -10.85
N ASN A 167 -4.15 -19.31 -11.91
CA ASN A 167 -4.64 -20.64 -12.29
C ASN A 167 -3.58 -21.58 -12.88
N LYS A 168 -2.45 -21.05 -13.39
CA LYS A 168 -1.30 -21.87 -13.84
C LYS A 168 -0.55 -22.54 -12.68
N ARG A 169 -0.88 -22.22 -11.43
CA ARG A 169 -0.16 -22.68 -10.24
C ARG A 169 -1.03 -23.61 -9.41
N ARG A 170 -0.38 -24.50 -8.65
CA ARG A 170 -1.06 -25.38 -7.68
C ARG A 170 -1.44 -24.64 -6.39
N ARG A 171 -0.62 -23.67 -5.99
CA ARG A 171 -0.84 -22.75 -4.86
C ARG A 171 -0.03 -21.48 -5.07
N LEU A 172 -0.60 -20.33 -4.71
CA LEU A 172 0.13 -19.07 -4.63
C LEU A 172 0.93 -18.98 -3.33
N LYS A 173 2.12 -18.39 -3.39
CA LYS A 173 3.04 -18.22 -2.26
C LYS A 173 3.62 -16.82 -2.19
N TYR A 174 4.28 -16.51 -1.08
CA TYR A 174 5.05 -15.29 -0.93
C TYR A 174 5.96 -15.05 -2.15
N GLY A 175 5.91 -13.82 -2.67
CA GLY A 175 6.66 -13.39 -3.85
C GLY A 175 6.05 -13.78 -5.20
N ASP A 176 4.90 -14.47 -5.24
CA ASP A 176 4.23 -14.69 -6.52
C ASP A 176 3.63 -13.42 -7.11
N ASP A 177 3.27 -12.44 -6.29
CA ASP A 177 2.90 -11.09 -6.73
C ASP A 177 4.08 -10.36 -7.40
N MET A 178 5.29 -10.49 -6.84
CA MET A 178 6.51 -9.98 -7.46
C MET A 178 6.82 -10.70 -8.79
N ARG A 179 6.72 -12.04 -8.82
CA ARG A 179 6.92 -12.84 -10.04
C ARG A 179 5.90 -12.51 -11.15
N PHE A 180 4.66 -12.22 -10.78
CA PHE A 180 3.66 -11.75 -11.73
C PHE A 180 4.13 -10.44 -12.37
N LEU A 181 4.54 -9.47 -11.55
CA LEU A 181 5.00 -8.17 -12.03
C LEU A 181 6.26 -8.26 -12.90
N GLU A 182 7.20 -9.17 -12.58
CA GLU A 182 8.39 -9.40 -13.42
C GLU A 182 8.06 -9.84 -14.85
N GLY A 183 7.00 -10.62 -15.03
CA GLY A 183 6.51 -11.04 -16.34
C GLY A 183 5.54 -10.04 -17.00
N PHE A 184 4.88 -9.21 -16.19
CA PHE A 184 3.84 -8.30 -16.64
C PHE A 184 4.38 -6.91 -17.06
N VAL A 185 5.33 -6.35 -16.31
CA VAL A 185 5.82 -4.98 -16.51
C VAL A 185 6.98 -4.95 -17.50
N PRO A 186 6.81 -4.37 -18.72
CA PRO A 186 7.90 -4.28 -19.69
C PRO A 186 8.92 -3.22 -19.25
N ARG A 187 10.18 -3.62 -19.11
CA ARG A 187 11.24 -2.76 -18.56
C ARG A 187 11.41 -1.42 -19.29
N HIS A 188 11.24 -1.41 -20.62
CA HIS A 188 11.41 -0.20 -21.44
C HIS A 188 10.23 0.79 -21.30
N LEU A 189 9.15 0.40 -20.64
CA LEU A 189 7.97 1.25 -20.38
C LEU A 189 7.89 1.72 -18.92
N ALA A 190 8.86 1.33 -18.10
CA ALA A 190 8.88 1.59 -16.66
C ALA A 190 9.93 2.65 -16.28
N MET A 191 9.52 3.58 -15.43
CA MET A 191 10.43 4.47 -14.72
C MET A 191 10.90 3.80 -13.43
N TYR A 192 12.22 3.79 -13.20
CA TYR A 192 12.84 3.12 -12.06
C TYR A 192 13.43 4.12 -11.07
N HIS A 193 13.01 4.00 -9.81
CA HIS A 193 13.70 4.61 -8.68
C HIS A 193 14.31 3.50 -7.83
N THR A 194 15.55 3.11 -8.18
CA THR A 194 16.25 1.95 -7.61
C THR A 194 17.38 2.30 -6.65
N THR A 195 17.73 3.56 -6.59
CA THR A 195 18.80 4.13 -5.75
C THR A 195 18.26 5.43 -5.22
N PHE A 196 17.72 5.38 -4.01
CA PHE A 196 17.52 6.60 -3.26
C PHE A 196 18.89 6.91 -2.64
N PRO A 197 19.50 8.07 -2.94
CA PRO A 197 20.69 8.47 -2.20
C PRO A 197 20.36 8.37 -0.71
N PRO A 198 21.24 7.80 0.13
CA PRO A 198 20.94 7.50 1.53
C PRO A 198 20.39 8.68 2.35
N THR A 199 20.54 9.92 1.90
CA THR A 199 20.32 11.10 2.73
C THR A 199 19.98 12.41 2.00
N LEU A 200 19.50 12.43 0.75
CA LEU A 200 19.24 13.72 0.05
C LEU A 200 17.80 14.23 0.10
N TYR A 201 16.82 13.45 0.56
CA TYR A 201 15.48 13.96 0.82
C TYR A 201 15.37 14.53 2.23
N LYS A 202 15.50 15.85 2.34
CA LYS A 202 15.21 16.62 3.55
C LYS A 202 13.77 16.33 4.00
N GLY A 203 13.58 15.65 5.14
CA GLY A 203 12.27 15.32 5.70
C GLY A 203 11.89 13.83 5.74
N PHE A 204 12.86 12.92 5.59
CA PHE A 204 12.63 11.49 5.68
C PHE A 204 12.16 11.04 7.08
N VAL A 205 10.97 10.41 7.13
CA VAL A 205 10.46 9.63 8.26
C VAL A 205 10.11 8.24 7.72
N GLY A 206 11.08 7.34 7.65
CA GLY A 206 10.85 5.95 7.28
C GLY A 206 10.16 5.17 8.41
N GLN A 207 9.36 4.15 8.06
CA GLN A 207 8.91 3.16 9.04
C GLN A 207 10.04 2.19 9.43
N PRO A 208 9.99 1.62 10.65
CA PRO A 208 11.12 0.96 11.31
C PRO A 208 11.37 -0.49 10.86
N VAL A 209 10.64 -1.05 9.88
CA VAL A 209 10.97 -2.37 9.31
C VAL A 209 12.32 -2.39 8.59
N ASN A 210 12.84 -1.21 8.21
CA ASN A 210 14.21 -1.02 7.73
C ASN A 210 15.08 -0.17 8.68
N CYS A 211 14.74 -0.11 9.98
CA CYS A 211 15.67 0.40 10.98
C CYS A 211 16.89 -0.55 10.96
N VAL A 212 18.06 -0.03 10.59
CA VAL A 212 19.35 -0.78 10.51
C VAL A 212 19.70 -1.47 11.85
N ARG A 213 19.00 -1.13 12.94
CA ARG A 213 19.14 -1.70 14.29
C ARG A 213 17.96 -2.56 14.76
N CYS A 214 17.02 -2.95 13.89
CA CYS A 214 15.84 -3.76 14.25
C CYS A 214 15.06 -3.20 15.44
N CYS A 215 14.72 -1.90 15.37
CA CYS A 215 13.95 -1.22 16.40
C CYS A 215 12.60 -1.93 16.65
N ASP A 216 12.36 -2.40 17.88
CA ASP A 216 11.18 -3.19 18.28
C ASP A 216 9.84 -2.42 18.11
N TRP A 217 8.81 -3.16 17.69
CA TRP A 217 7.45 -2.68 17.44
C TRP A 217 6.81 -2.02 18.68
N HIS A 218 7.11 -2.52 19.88
CA HIS A 218 6.64 -1.92 21.13
C HIS A 218 7.23 -0.52 21.38
N LEU A 219 8.46 -0.25 20.94
CA LEU A 219 9.10 1.06 21.06
C LEU A 219 8.50 2.07 20.07
N PHE A 220 8.18 1.65 18.85
CA PHE A 220 7.50 2.50 17.87
C PHE A 220 6.12 2.98 18.37
N LEU A 221 5.33 2.07 18.96
CA LEU A 221 4.00 2.39 19.47
C LEU A 221 4.02 3.27 20.72
N SER A 222 5.05 3.18 21.56
CA SER A 222 5.12 3.90 22.84
C SER A 222 5.78 5.27 22.77
N VAL A 223 6.79 5.46 21.90
CA VAL A 223 7.61 6.68 21.90
C VAL A 223 7.83 7.31 20.51
N GLY A 224 7.32 6.69 19.43
CA GLY A 224 7.77 7.03 18.07
C GLY A 224 9.24 6.65 17.86
N CYS A 225 9.66 6.36 16.64
CA CYS A 225 11.04 5.89 16.42
C CYS A 225 12.07 6.98 16.84
N PRO A 226 13.03 6.71 17.75
CA PRO A 226 14.02 7.72 18.16
C PRO A 226 14.92 8.21 17.01
N HIS A 227 15.04 7.43 15.94
CA HIS A 227 15.75 7.82 14.71
C HIS A 227 14.91 8.71 13.77
N VAL A 228 13.62 8.89 14.07
CA VAL A 228 12.72 9.87 13.44
C VAL A 228 12.89 11.26 14.07
N ALA A 229 13.52 11.35 15.25
CA ALA A 229 13.88 12.62 15.90
C ALA A 229 15.22 13.22 15.38
N ALA A 230 15.56 12.99 14.12
CA ALA A 230 16.65 13.70 13.44
C ALA A 230 16.09 14.82 12.55
N SER A 231 15.30 15.71 13.16
CA SER A 231 14.91 16.97 12.56
C SER A 231 16.14 17.89 12.48
N ARG A 232 16.64 18.18 11.28
CA ARG A 232 17.42 19.42 11.10
C ARG A 232 17.29 20.15 9.78
N LEU A 233 16.43 19.73 8.83
CA LEU A 233 16.43 20.36 7.51
C LEU A 233 15.05 20.45 6.80
N LEU A 234 13.93 20.57 7.50
CA LEU A 234 12.66 20.99 6.86
C LEU A 234 12.42 22.50 7.12
N PRO A 235 11.89 23.26 6.14
CA PRO A 235 11.41 24.63 6.38
C PRO A 235 10.41 24.65 7.54
N SER A 236 10.46 25.70 8.36
CA SER A 236 9.65 25.83 9.58
C SER A 236 8.17 25.59 9.32
N GLU A 237 7.61 26.06 8.21
CA GLU A 237 6.18 25.87 7.91
C GLU A 237 5.79 24.39 7.71
N LEU A 238 6.66 23.56 7.14
CA LEU A 238 6.39 22.13 6.88
C LEU A 238 6.66 21.24 8.10
N SER A 239 7.68 21.61 8.88
CA SER A 239 7.94 21.04 10.21
C SER A 239 6.73 21.28 11.11
N THR A 240 6.18 22.49 11.10
CA THR A 240 4.98 22.86 11.84
C THR A 240 3.75 22.09 11.33
N ALA A 241 3.55 21.88 10.02
CA ALA A 241 2.41 21.08 9.54
C ALA A 241 2.43 19.59 9.96
N LEU A 242 3.62 18.99 10.13
CA LEU A 242 3.79 17.62 10.65
C LEU A 242 3.78 17.54 12.18
N HIS A 243 4.28 18.57 12.87
CA HIS A 243 4.22 18.69 14.33
C HIS A 243 2.84 19.12 14.86
N HIS A 244 1.99 19.73 14.03
CA HIS A 244 0.68 20.27 14.42
C HIS A 244 -0.53 19.40 14.02
N GLN A 245 -0.38 18.07 14.04
CA GLN A 245 -1.56 17.20 14.22
C GLN A 245 -1.59 16.61 15.64
N PRO A 246 -1.78 17.45 16.69
CA PRO A 246 -1.98 16.95 18.05
C PRO A 246 -3.22 16.04 18.14
N SER A 247 -4.21 16.20 17.25
CA SER A 247 -5.38 15.32 17.21
C SER A 247 -5.06 13.86 16.85
N ILE A 248 -4.01 13.57 16.07
CA ILE A 248 -3.62 12.18 15.75
C ILE A 248 -2.95 11.52 16.95
N LEU A 249 -2.07 12.23 17.65
CA LEU A 249 -1.42 11.71 18.85
C LEU A 249 -2.40 11.64 20.04
N GLU A 250 -3.32 12.59 20.16
CA GLU A 250 -4.43 12.51 21.13
C GLU A 250 -5.37 11.36 20.80
N THR A 251 -5.69 11.10 19.52
CA THR A 251 -6.50 9.93 19.11
C THR A 251 -5.81 8.59 19.39
N ILE A 252 -4.47 8.55 19.34
CA ILE A 252 -3.68 7.36 19.68
C ILE A 252 -3.53 7.21 21.20
N ALA A 253 -3.37 8.32 21.93
CA ALA A 253 -3.24 8.33 23.38
C ALA A 253 -4.59 8.17 24.11
N SER A 254 -5.72 8.54 23.49
CA SER A 254 -7.08 8.36 24.01
C SER A 254 -7.63 6.95 23.78
N PHE A 255 -6.88 6.07 23.11
CA PHE A 255 -7.28 4.70 22.85
C PHE A 255 -6.78 3.79 23.99
N ASP A 256 -7.60 3.61 25.04
CA ASP A 256 -7.41 2.54 26.04
C ASP A 256 -8.07 1.24 25.52
N PRO A 257 -7.30 0.18 25.21
CA PRO A 257 -7.84 -1.08 24.72
C PRO A 257 -8.67 -1.87 25.75
N ARG A 258 -8.96 -1.30 26.93
CA ARG A 258 -9.76 -1.94 28.00
C ARG A 258 -11.11 -1.27 28.26
N THR A 259 -11.49 -0.22 27.53
CA THR A 259 -12.76 0.50 27.76
C THR A 259 -13.76 0.48 26.60
N THR A 260 -13.57 -0.37 25.60
CA THR A 260 -14.61 -0.72 24.59
C THR A 260 -14.46 -2.14 24.11
#